data_AF-A0A426VEI9-F1
#
_entry.id   AF-A0A426VEI9-F1
#
_cell.length_a   1.000
_cell.length_b   1.000
_cell.length_c   1.000
_cell.angle_alpha   90.00
_cell.angle_beta   90.00
_cell.angle_gamma   90.00
#
_symmetry.space_group_name_H-M   'P 1'
#
loop_
_entity.id
_entity.type
_entity.pdbx_description
1 polymer ?
#
loop_
_entity_poly.entity_id
_entity_poly.type
_entity_poly.pdbx_seq_one_letter_code
_entity_poly.pdbx_strand_id
1 'polypeptide(L)'
;MQTFTENPDLPQERDIPLFVAAELQDHLMTATNDLERLQRLLDDAYGVLQEGFHGTAHQLGQAIDGGQGDISSMQNALQTLYKAVTALQFQDMATQLIHHTSKRLRNCADQIARDAMGDDPDGEAIVEEEPLKPNPVTQDEMDAGSVELF
;
A
#
# COMPACT_ATOMS: atom_id res chain seq x y z
N MET A 1 45.29 -24.04 37.13
CA MET A 1 44.59 -23.67 35.89
C MET A 1 43.36 -22.88 36.28
N GLN A 2 43.31 -21.60 35.92
CA GLN A 2 42.15 -20.72 36.13
C GLN A 2 41.15 -21.00 35.01
N THR A 3 39.94 -21.42 35.33
CA THR A 3 38.82 -21.45 34.37
C THR A 3 37.89 -20.29 34.73
N PHE A 4 37.73 -19.40 33.76
CA PHE A 4 36.90 -18.20 33.79
C PHE A 4 35.49 -18.52 34.29
N THR A 5 35.10 -17.90 35.39
CA THR A 5 33.69 -17.70 35.75
C THR A 5 33.12 -16.70 34.75
N GLU A 6 32.27 -17.18 33.82
CA GLU A 6 31.34 -16.32 33.09
C GLU A 6 30.50 -15.55 34.12
N ASN A 7 30.56 -14.22 34.04
CA ASN A 7 29.81 -13.33 34.90
C ASN A 7 28.44 -13.10 34.25
N PRO A 8 27.33 -13.67 34.79
CA PRO A 8 26.04 -13.71 34.12
C PRO A 8 25.26 -12.39 34.12
N ASP A 9 25.89 -11.28 34.50
CA ASP A 9 25.21 -10.02 34.88
C ASP A 9 25.79 -8.78 34.18
N LEU A 10 26.37 -8.96 32.98
CA LEU A 10 26.64 -7.81 32.11
C LEU A 10 25.32 -7.41 31.46
N PRO A 11 24.79 -6.19 31.69
CA PRO A 11 23.61 -5.73 30.97
C PRO A 11 23.91 -5.82 29.48
N GLN A 12 23.09 -6.58 28.74
CA GLN A 12 23.19 -6.65 27.29
C GLN A 12 23.20 -5.22 26.76
N GLU A 13 24.28 -4.83 26.07
CA GLU A 13 24.35 -3.54 25.40
C GLU A 13 23.23 -3.51 24.36
N ARG A 14 22.18 -2.73 24.65
CA ARG A 14 21.14 -2.44 23.68
C ARG A 14 21.73 -1.50 22.64
N ASP A 15 21.78 -1.93 21.38
CA ASP A 15 22.29 -1.13 20.27
C ASP A 15 21.52 0.20 20.09
N ILE A 16 20.26 0.25 20.53
CA ILE A 16 19.40 1.45 20.50
C ILE A 16 18.82 1.73 21.89
N PRO A 17 18.87 2.99 22.39
CA PRO A 17 18.19 3.36 23.63
C PRO A 17 16.68 3.10 23.56
N LEU A 18 16.09 2.49 24.60
CA LEU A 18 14.67 2.10 24.63
C LEU A 18 13.71 3.25 24.28
N PHE A 19 14.00 4.47 24.76
CA PHE A 19 13.20 5.65 24.44
C PHE A 19 13.19 5.95 22.93
N VAL A 20 14.35 5.87 22.27
CA VAL A 20 14.49 6.08 20.82
C VAL A 20 13.78 4.98 20.04
N ALA A 21 13.89 3.73 20.50
CA ALA A 21 13.19 2.61 19.88
C ALA A 21 11.66 2.76 19.97
N ALA A 22 11.14 3.16 21.13
CA ALA A 22 9.70 3.40 21.32
C ALA A 22 9.19 4.56 20.45
N GLU A 23 9.94 5.67 20.36
CA GLU A 23 9.59 6.80 19.51
C GLU A 23 9.60 6.41 18.02
N LEU A 24 10.60 5.64 17.57
CA LEU A 24 10.65 5.16 16.19
C LEU A 24 9.52 4.18 15.88
N GLN A 25 9.22 3.26 16.79
CA GLN A 25 8.09 2.34 16.67
C GLN A 25 6.77 3.11 16.51
N ASP A 26 6.51 4.11 17.35
CA ASP A 26 5.28 4.91 17.29
C ASP A 26 5.14 5.68 15.97
N HIS A 27 6.24 6.25 15.46
CA HIS A 27 6.26 6.89 14.15
C HIS A 27 5.95 5.90 13.01
N LEU A 28 6.53 4.69 13.03
CA LEU A 28 6.25 3.66 12.03
C LEU A 28 4.80 3.16 12.10
N MET A 29 4.25 3.01 13.31
CA MET A 29 2.85 2.67 13.52
C MET A 29 1.92 3.75 12.98
N THR A 30 2.21 5.03 13.26
CA THR A 30 1.48 6.17 12.73
C THR A 30 1.49 6.19 11.21
N ALA A 31 2.68 6.03 10.60
CA ALA A 31 2.81 5.98 9.14
C ALA A 31 2.01 4.81 8.53
N THR A 32 1.97 3.65 9.20
CA THR A 32 1.16 2.51 8.72
C THR A 32 -0.34 2.82 8.77
N ASN A 33 -0.82 3.43 9.86
CA ASN A 33 -2.23 3.82 10.00
C ASN A 33 -2.63 4.87 8.94
N ASP A 34 -1.71 5.80 8.63
CA ASP A 34 -1.92 6.79 7.58
C ASP A 34 -1.98 6.15 6.18
N LEU A 35 -1.15 5.13 5.90
CA LEU A 35 -1.23 4.35 4.66
C LEU A 35 -2.54 3.59 4.54
N GLU A 36 -3.04 2.95 5.61
CA GLU A 36 -4.36 2.31 5.62
C GLU A 36 -5.50 3.31 5.40
N ARG A 37 -5.37 4.52 5.94
CA ARG A 37 -6.33 5.60 5.68
C ARG A 37 -6.25 6.09 4.24
N LEU A 38 -5.05 6.25 3.70
CA LEU A 38 -4.81 6.65 2.32
C LEU A 38 -5.42 5.63 1.35
N GLN A 39 -5.22 4.33 1.60
CA GLN A 39 -5.81 3.25 0.82
C GLN A 39 -7.33 3.41 0.73
N ARG A 40 -8.01 3.57 1.87
CA ARG A 40 -9.48 3.75 1.91
C ARG A 40 -9.93 4.98 1.14
N LEU A 41 -9.22 6.11 1.28
CA LEU A 41 -9.55 7.34 0.54
C LEU A 41 -9.40 7.15 -0.98
N LEU A 42 -8.38 6.40 -1.41
CA LEU A 42 -8.17 6.10 -2.82
C LEU A 42 -9.23 5.13 -3.36
N ASP A 43 -9.62 4.11 -2.59
CA ASP A 43 -10.68 3.17 -2.96
C ASP A 43 -12.03 3.88 -3.09
N ASP A 44 -12.37 4.75 -2.14
CA ASP A 44 -13.59 5.56 -2.19
C ASP A 44 -13.60 6.49 -3.41
N ALA A 45 -12.51 7.22 -3.64
CA ALA A 45 -12.39 8.13 -4.78
C ALA A 45 -12.45 7.37 -6.12
N TYR A 46 -11.82 6.20 -6.19
CA TYR A 46 -11.88 5.31 -7.35
C TYR A 46 -13.31 4.85 -7.64
N GLY A 47 -14.06 4.43 -6.62
CA GLY A 47 -15.47 4.05 -6.75
C GLY A 47 -16.31 5.18 -7.34
N VAL A 48 -16.16 6.41 -6.82
CA VAL A 48 -16.86 7.61 -7.33
C VAL A 48 -16.52 7.89 -8.79
N LEU A 49 -15.24 7.80 -9.17
CA LEU A 49 -14.80 8.03 -10.55
C LEU A 49 -15.35 6.97 -11.50
N GLN A 50 -15.30 5.69 -11.12
CA GLN A 50 -15.87 4.62 -11.91
C GLN A 50 -17.37 4.79 -12.12
N GLU A 51 -18.13 5.06 -11.06
CA GLU A 51 -19.57 5.29 -11.16
C GLU A 51 -19.88 6.48 -12.06
N GLY A 52 -19.18 7.60 -11.87
CA GLY A 52 -19.32 8.80 -12.69
C GLY A 52 -19.06 8.58 -14.17
N PHE A 53 -18.00 7.82 -14.51
CA PHE A 53 -17.68 7.50 -15.89
C PHE A 53 -18.69 6.55 -16.54
N HIS A 54 -19.12 5.49 -15.85
CA HIS A 54 -20.14 4.58 -16.37
C HIS A 54 -21.49 5.28 -16.54
N GLY A 55 -21.89 6.10 -15.55
CA GLY A 55 -23.13 6.89 -15.61
C GLY A 55 -23.13 7.88 -16.77
N THR A 56 -22.02 8.60 -16.97
CA THR A 56 -21.87 9.55 -18.08
C THR A 56 -21.86 8.84 -19.43
N ALA A 57 -21.15 7.71 -19.55
CA ALA A 57 -21.15 6.91 -20.77
C ALA A 57 -22.55 6.40 -21.13
N HIS A 58 -23.32 5.96 -20.12
CA HIS A 58 -24.70 5.52 -20.32
C HIS A 58 -25.60 6.67 -20.82
N GLN A 59 -25.51 7.85 -20.20
CA GLN A 59 -26.29 9.03 -20.62
C GLN A 59 -25.95 9.48 -22.05
N LEU A 60 -24.67 9.45 -22.41
CA LEU A 60 -24.23 9.76 -23.78
C LEU A 60 -24.76 8.73 -24.79
N GLY A 61 -24.76 7.43 -24.45
CA GLY A 61 -25.35 6.39 -25.28
C GLY A 61 -26.84 6.64 -25.53
N GLN A 62 -27.60 6.96 -24.49
CA GLN A 62 -29.03 7.30 -24.62
C GLN A 62 -29.27 8.53 -25.49
N ALA A 63 -28.43 9.58 -25.35
CA ALA A 63 -28.55 10.79 -26.15
C ALA A 63 -28.27 10.52 -27.64
N ILE A 64 -27.27 9.69 -27.94
CA ILE A 64 -26.95 9.24 -29.31
C ILE A 64 -28.13 8.44 -29.90
N ASP A 65 -28.64 7.45 -29.18
CA ASP A 65 -29.75 6.60 -29.63
C ASP A 65 -31.05 7.41 -29.83
N GLY A 66 -31.25 8.44 -29.01
CA GLY A 66 -32.37 9.38 -29.11
C GLY A 66 -32.20 10.47 -30.17
N GLY A 67 -31.06 10.49 -30.89
CA GLY A 67 -30.76 11.50 -31.91
C GLY A 67 -30.61 12.93 -31.36
N GLN A 68 -30.27 13.07 -30.08
CA GLN A 68 -30.14 14.37 -29.41
C GLN A 68 -28.72 14.91 -29.49
N GLY A 69 -28.51 16.03 -30.18
CA GLY A 69 -27.21 16.73 -30.21
C GLY A 69 -26.25 16.24 -31.31
N ASP A 70 -24.99 16.66 -31.22
CA ASP A 70 -23.95 16.30 -32.18
C ASP A 70 -23.36 14.90 -31.88
N ILE A 71 -23.74 13.93 -32.71
CA ILE A 71 -23.32 12.52 -32.61
C ILE A 71 -21.79 12.39 -32.61
N SER A 72 -21.07 13.18 -33.43
CA SER A 72 -19.61 13.06 -33.53
C SER A 72 -18.93 13.52 -32.23
N SER A 73 -19.39 14.63 -31.66
CA SER A 73 -18.88 15.13 -30.37
C SER A 73 -19.14 14.13 -29.23
N MET A 74 -20.33 13.52 -29.19
CA MET A 74 -20.68 12.55 -28.15
C MET A 74 -19.90 11.23 -28.28
N GLN A 75 -19.65 10.75 -29.49
CA GLN A 75 -18.78 9.59 -29.71
C GLN A 75 -17.33 9.85 -29.27
N ASN A 76 -16.81 11.06 -29.52
CA ASN A 76 -15.48 11.46 -29.03
C ASN A 76 -15.42 11.54 -27.50
N ALA A 77 -16.49 12.01 -26.85
CA ALA A 77 -16.61 12.02 -25.40
C ALA A 77 -16.61 10.60 -24.82
N LEU A 78 -17.36 9.67 -25.42
CA LEU A 78 -17.35 8.25 -25.03
C LEU A 78 -15.96 7.63 -25.15
N GLN A 79 -15.25 7.85 -26.27
CA GLN A 79 -13.88 7.36 -26.43
C GLN A 79 -12.94 7.90 -25.35
N THR A 80 -13.08 9.18 -24.99
CA THR A 80 -12.28 9.80 -23.92
C THR A 80 -12.58 9.18 -22.56
N LEU A 81 -13.85 8.90 -22.27
CA LEU A 81 -14.26 8.23 -21.03
C LEU A 81 -13.69 6.82 -20.94
N TYR A 82 -13.72 6.02 -22.01
CA TYR A 82 -13.13 4.69 -22.01
C TYR A 82 -11.62 4.71 -21.78
N LYS A 83 -10.90 5.69 -22.35
CA LYS A 83 -9.47 5.88 -22.07
C LYS A 83 -9.22 6.22 -20.60
N ALA A 84 -10.03 7.10 -20.01
CA ALA A 84 -9.93 7.45 -18.59
C ALA A 84 -10.20 6.24 -17.67
N VAL A 85 -11.21 5.42 -17.98
CA VAL A 85 -11.49 4.16 -17.25
C VAL A 85 -10.34 3.17 -17.40
N THR A 86 -9.71 3.08 -18.56
CA THR A 86 -8.52 2.23 -18.77
C THR A 86 -7.34 2.74 -17.95
N ALA A 87 -7.11 4.05 -17.89
CA ALA A 87 -6.07 4.64 -17.04
C ALA A 87 -6.35 4.44 -15.54
N LEU A 88 -7.60 4.26 -15.12
CA LEU A 88 -7.91 3.90 -13.74
C LEU A 88 -7.43 2.48 -13.36
N GLN A 89 -7.06 1.63 -14.32
CA GLN A 89 -6.52 0.29 -14.04
C GLN A 89 -5.18 0.32 -13.29
N PHE A 90 -4.46 1.45 -13.27
CA PHE A 90 -3.28 1.65 -12.43
C PHE A 90 -3.58 1.66 -10.92
N GLN A 91 -4.86 1.76 -10.50
CA GLN A 91 -5.25 1.75 -9.10
C GLN A 91 -4.85 0.44 -8.40
N ASP A 92 -4.94 -0.71 -9.06
CA ASP A 92 -4.56 -1.99 -8.46
C ASP A 92 -3.06 -2.01 -8.10
N MET A 93 -2.20 -1.45 -8.96
CA MET A 93 -0.77 -1.29 -8.66
C MET A 93 -0.51 -0.34 -7.49
N ALA A 94 -1.26 0.77 -7.39
CA ALA A 94 -1.14 1.69 -6.27
C ALA A 94 -1.52 1.01 -4.95
N THR A 95 -2.61 0.23 -4.96
CA THR A 95 -3.08 -0.54 -3.81
C THR A 95 -2.07 -1.59 -3.36
N GLN A 96 -1.48 -2.33 -4.30
CA GLN A 96 -0.42 -3.30 -4.00
C GLN A 96 0.82 -2.65 -3.38
N LEU A 97 1.23 -1.47 -3.89
CA LEU A 97 2.38 -0.72 -3.34
C LEU A 97 2.11 -0.20 -1.93
N ILE A 98 0.90 0.33 -1.67
CA ILE A 98 0.51 0.80 -0.33
C ILE A 98 0.49 -0.38 0.64
N HIS A 99 -0.14 -1.48 0.29
CA HIS A 99 -0.21 -2.69 1.12
C HIS A 99 1.19 -3.24 1.45
N HIS A 100 2.06 -3.34 0.46
CA HIS A 100 3.44 -3.78 0.65
C HIS A 100 4.21 -2.84 1.58
N THR A 101 4.09 -1.54 1.36
CA THR A 101 4.76 -0.53 2.21
C THR A 101 4.27 -0.63 3.65
N SER A 102 2.95 -0.75 3.87
CA SER A 102 2.37 -0.95 5.20
C SER A 102 2.93 -2.18 5.91
N LYS A 103 3.03 -3.32 5.20
CA LYS A 103 3.63 -4.54 5.76
C LYS A 103 5.10 -4.37 6.14
N ARG A 104 5.90 -3.71 5.29
CA ARG A 104 7.30 -3.43 5.61
C ARG A 104 7.44 -2.55 6.85
N LEU A 105 6.64 -1.49 6.95
CA LEU A 105 6.68 -0.60 8.11
C LEU A 105 6.24 -1.31 9.39
N ARG A 106 5.22 -2.16 9.33
CA ARG A 106 4.78 -2.99 10.48
C ARG A 106 5.88 -3.95 10.91
N ASN A 107 6.47 -4.70 9.97
CA ASN A 107 7.58 -5.60 10.25
C ASN A 107 8.77 -4.86 10.90
N CYS A 108 9.14 -3.67 10.41
CA CYS A 108 10.17 -2.85 11.04
C CYS A 108 9.79 -2.43 12.47
N ALA A 109 8.55 -2.00 12.68
CA ALA A 109 8.07 -1.60 14.00
C ALA A 109 8.12 -2.76 15.01
N ASP A 110 7.70 -3.95 14.59
CA ASP A 110 7.69 -5.15 15.43
C ASP A 110 9.12 -5.63 15.75
N GLN A 111 10.05 -5.57 14.78
CA GLN A 111 11.47 -5.88 15.02
C GLN A 111 12.09 -4.93 16.04
N ILE A 112 11.88 -3.62 15.89
CA ILE A 112 12.38 -2.62 16.84
C ILE A 112 11.82 -2.87 18.24
N ALA A 113 10.54 -3.22 18.33
CA ALA A 113 9.90 -3.54 19.61
C ALA A 113 10.54 -4.76 20.27
N ARG A 114 10.72 -5.84 19.51
CA ARG A 114 11.37 -7.08 19.97
C ARG A 114 12.79 -6.81 20.45
N ASP A 115 13.61 -6.14 19.64
CA ASP A 115 15.02 -5.88 19.93
C ASP A 115 15.20 -4.94 21.15
N ALA A 116 14.28 -3.97 21.32
CA ALA A 116 14.35 -3.02 22.43
C ALA A 116 13.81 -3.57 23.76
N MET A 117 12.79 -4.43 23.72
CA MET A 117 12.17 -5.00 24.91
C MET A 117 12.93 -6.23 25.44
N GLY A 118 13.69 -6.92 24.58
CA GLY A 118 14.41 -8.15 24.93
C GLY A 118 13.47 -9.36 25.00
N ASP A 119 14.02 -10.54 25.33
CA ASP A 119 13.21 -11.75 25.50
C ASP A 119 12.22 -11.58 26.66
N ASP A 120 10.92 -11.61 26.34
CA ASP A 120 9.86 -11.65 27.34
C ASP A 120 9.75 -13.10 27.89
N PRO A 121 9.98 -13.33 29.19
CA PRO A 121 9.84 -14.65 29.79
C PRO A 121 8.41 -15.22 29.72
N ASP A 122 7.40 -14.41 29.42
CA ASP A 122 6.00 -14.81 29.28
C ASP A 122 5.57 -15.08 27.80
N GLY A 123 6.45 -14.87 26.81
CA GLY A 123 6.22 -15.30 25.41
C GLY A 123 6.96 -14.49 24.34
N GLU A 124 7.27 -15.12 23.19
CA GLU A 124 7.94 -14.42 22.07
C GLU A 124 7.03 -13.36 21.43
N ALA A 125 7.57 -12.14 21.23
CA ALA A 125 6.89 -11.07 20.51
C ALA A 125 6.59 -11.49 19.07
N ILE A 126 5.33 -11.52 18.65
CA ILE A 126 4.96 -11.85 17.26
C ILE A 126 5.42 -10.69 16.36
N VAL A 127 6.19 -11.00 15.32
CA VAL A 127 6.67 -10.04 14.31
C VAL A 127 5.94 -10.31 13.00
N GLU A 128 5.35 -9.27 12.41
CA GLU A 128 4.75 -9.35 11.08
C GLU A 128 5.77 -9.93 10.08
N GLU A 129 5.36 -10.89 9.25
CA GLU A 129 6.27 -11.50 8.27
C GLU A 129 6.74 -10.46 7.25
N GLU A 130 8.06 -10.42 7.00
CA GLU A 130 8.60 -9.53 5.97
C GLU A 130 8.06 -9.91 4.59
N PRO A 131 7.67 -8.94 3.75
CA PRO A 131 7.24 -9.23 2.39
C PRO A 131 8.30 -10.00 1.60
N LEU A 132 7.90 -11.13 1.03
CA LEU A 132 8.79 -12.06 0.32
C LEU A 132 9.56 -11.46 -0.88
N LYS A 133 9.05 -10.36 -1.46
CA LYS A 133 9.67 -9.67 -2.60
C LYS A 133 10.05 -8.23 -2.21
N PRO A 134 11.28 -7.78 -2.54
CA PRO A 134 11.69 -6.40 -2.31
C PRO A 134 10.83 -5.38 -3.07
N ASN A 135 10.39 -5.76 -4.27
CA ASN A 135 9.53 -4.96 -5.14
C ASN A 135 8.26 -5.77 -5.45
N PRO A 136 7.08 -5.33 -4.99
CA PRO A 136 5.83 -6.08 -5.15
C PRO A 136 5.22 -5.97 -6.54
N VAL A 137 5.63 -4.96 -7.33
CA VAL A 137 5.07 -4.71 -8.67
C VAL A 137 6.19 -4.80 -9.70
N THR A 138 6.10 -5.79 -10.59
CA THR A 138 6.85 -5.82 -11.86
C THR A 138 5.82 -5.83 -12.99
N GLN A 139 6.05 -5.04 -14.06
CA GLN A 139 5.11 -4.96 -15.18
C GLN A 139 4.87 -6.33 -15.84
N ASP A 140 5.83 -7.24 -15.75
CA ASP A 140 5.78 -8.58 -16.36
C ASP A 140 4.79 -9.55 -15.69
N GLU A 141 4.33 -9.27 -14.45
CA GLU A 141 3.35 -10.11 -13.74
C GLU A 141 1.90 -9.71 -14.02
N MET A 142 1.71 -8.58 -14.73
CA MET A 142 0.41 -8.05 -15.10
C MET A 142 0.18 -8.34 -16.58
N ASP A 143 -0.66 -9.32 -16.91
CA ASP A 143 -1.22 -9.51 -18.26
C ASP A 143 -2.23 -8.39 -18.61
N ALA A 144 -1.86 -7.15 -18.28
CA ALA A 144 -2.53 -5.94 -18.69
C ALA A 144 -1.80 -5.48 -19.95
N GLY A 145 -2.39 -5.81 -21.10
CA GLY A 145 -1.84 -5.50 -22.43
C GLY A 145 -1.20 -4.11 -22.47
N SER A 146 0.01 -4.06 -23.03
CA SER A 146 0.88 -2.89 -23.02
C SER A 146 0.11 -1.59 -23.24
N VAL A 147 0.05 -0.73 -22.22
CA VAL A 147 -0.31 0.66 -22.46
C VAL A 147 0.92 1.29 -23.08
N GLU A 148 0.91 1.49 -24.41
CA GLU A 148 1.85 2.40 -25.07
C GLU A 148 1.68 3.77 -24.40
N LEU A 149 2.68 4.16 -23.62
CA LEU A 149 2.87 5.53 -23.17
C LEU A 149 3.29 6.34 -24.41
N PHE A 150 2.38 7.18 -24.91
CA PHE A 150 2.72 8.24 -25.87
C PHE A 150 3.55 9.32 -25.19
#